data_AF-A0A7W1KN20-F1
#
_entry.id   AF-A0A7W1KN20-F1
#
_cell.length_a   1.000
_cell.length_b   1.000
_cell.length_c   1.000
_cell.angle_alpha   90.00
_cell.angle_beta   90.00
_cell.angle_gamma   90.00
#
_symmetry.space_group_name_H-M   'P 1'
#
loop_
_entity.id
_entity.type
_entity.pdbx_description
1 polymer ?
#
loop_
_entity_poly.entity_id
_entity_poly.type
_entity_poly.pdbx_seq_one_letter_code
_entity_poly.pdbx_strand_id
1 'polypeptide(L)'
;GPEPDADGYSVQIDGGGSQGIGAAATLSIPDFPPGNHTVELAEMASNCTISSPNPQGVRVTAGETATVSFAVACGATTGGLSIIAATTGPSPDPDGYAISIDGADRGALGVNAAVTISRLVPGSHALGLSGVEPGW
;
A
#
# COMPACT_ATOMS: atom_id res chain seq x y z
N GLY A 1 -6.00 -0.05 4.57
CA GLY A 1 -5.49 1.24 4.06
C GLY A 1 -5.11 1.10 2.61
N PRO A 2 -4.32 2.01 2.03
CA PRO A 2 -4.02 2.03 0.58
C PRO A 2 -3.14 0.88 0.09
N GLU A 3 -2.37 0.23 0.97
CA GLU A 3 -1.47 -0.86 0.62
C GLU A 3 -1.66 -2.04 1.58
N PRO A 4 -2.66 -2.91 1.35
CA PRO A 4 -2.89 -4.09 2.16
C PRO A 4 -1.73 -5.07 2.09
N ASP A 5 -1.64 -5.92 3.12
CA ASP A 5 -0.64 -6.99 3.14
C ASP A 5 -0.84 -7.97 1.97
N ALA A 6 0.22 -8.21 1.21
CA ALA A 6 0.13 -8.93 -0.05
C ALA A 6 0.20 -10.46 0.12
N ASP A 7 1.00 -10.95 1.07
CA ASP A 7 1.06 -12.36 1.45
C ASP A 7 0.03 -12.72 2.54
N GLY A 8 -0.60 -11.70 3.13
CA GLY A 8 -1.77 -11.85 4.00
C GLY A 8 -1.38 -11.86 5.46
N TYR A 9 -2.08 -12.64 6.26
CA TYR A 9 -1.85 -12.75 7.70
C TYR A 9 -1.87 -14.21 8.12
N SER A 10 -1.50 -14.45 9.37
CA SER A 10 -1.60 -15.76 9.99
C SER A 10 -2.54 -15.71 11.21
N VAL A 11 -3.41 -16.71 11.34
CA VAL A 11 -4.38 -16.85 12.43
C VAL A 11 -3.97 -18.03 13.30
N GLN A 12 -3.83 -17.80 14.59
CA GLN A 12 -3.60 -18.82 15.61
C GLN A 12 -4.79 -18.88 16.56
N ILE A 13 -5.23 -20.10 16.88
CA ILE A 13 -6.33 -20.34 17.82
C ILE A 13 -5.78 -21.13 19.00
N ASP A 14 -5.96 -20.61 20.21
CA ASP A 14 -5.52 -21.21 21.47
C ASP A 14 -4.02 -21.54 21.53
N GLY A 15 -3.19 -20.72 20.86
CA GLY A 15 -1.75 -20.95 20.74
C GLY A 15 -1.37 -22.19 19.91
N GLY A 16 -2.32 -22.72 19.13
CA GLY A 16 -2.13 -23.86 18.24
C GLY A 16 -1.43 -23.50 16.93
N GLY A 17 -1.52 -24.39 15.94
CA GLY A 17 -0.92 -24.19 14.63
C GLY A 17 -1.49 -22.98 13.90
N SER A 18 -0.65 -22.35 13.08
CA SER A 18 -1.02 -21.16 12.31
C SER A 18 -1.72 -21.51 10.99
N GLN A 19 -2.77 -20.75 10.65
CA GLN A 19 -3.47 -20.83 9.38
C GLN A 19 -3.38 -19.50 8.63
N GLY A 20 -2.98 -19.54 7.37
CA GLY A 20 -2.92 -18.34 6.52
C GLY A 20 -4.32 -17.80 6.17
N ILE A 21 -4.46 -16.48 6.14
CA ILE A 21 -5.67 -15.78 5.69
C ILE A 21 -5.28 -14.59 4.81
N GLY A 22 -5.98 -14.42 3.68
CA GLY A 22 -5.72 -13.29 2.78
C GLY A 22 -6.15 -11.94 3.35
N ALA A 23 -5.66 -10.84 2.76
CA ALA A 23 -6.14 -9.51 3.07
C ALA A 23 -7.65 -9.38 2.78
N ALA A 24 -8.41 -8.89 3.76
CA ALA A 24 -9.87 -8.78 3.70
C ALA A 24 -10.59 -10.10 3.36
N ALA A 25 -10.04 -11.24 3.78
CA ALA A 25 -10.65 -12.55 3.62
C ALA A 25 -11.38 -13.01 4.90
N THR A 26 -12.18 -14.06 4.76
CA THR A 26 -12.86 -14.75 5.85
C THR A 26 -12.37 -16.20 5.92
N LEU A 27 -12.01 -16.64 7.13
CA LEU A 27 -11.70 -18.03 7.44
C LEU A 27 -12.87 -18.63 8.22
N SER A 28 -13.43 -19.73 7.73
CA SER A 28 -14.52 -20.47 8.39
C SER A 28 -14.03 -21.85 8.80
N ILE A 29 -14.18 -22.18 10.08
CA ILE A 29 -13.79 -23.48 10.64
C ILE A 29 -15.06 -24.20 11.10
N PRO A 30 -15.55 -25.20 10.34
CA PRO A 30 -16.72 -25.98 10.73
C PRO A 30 -16.39 -26.92 11.90
N ASP A 31 -17.43 -27.38 12.59
CA ASP A 31 -17.34 -28.39 13.66
C ASP A 31 -16.33 -28.04 14.77
N PHE A 32 -16.22 -26.74 15.09
CA PHE A 32 -15.29 -26.26 16.10
C PHE A 32 -15.83 -26.48 17.53
N PRO A 33 -14.98 -26.91 18.50
CA PRO A 33 -15.44 -27.22 19.85
C PRO A 33 -16.15 -26.05 20.54
N PRO A 34 -17.28 -26.28 21.25
CA PRO A 34 -17.86 -25.27 22.13
C PRO A 34 -16.94 -24.94 23.29
N GLY A 35 -16.84 -23.66 23.66
CA GLY A 35 -15.92 -23.21 24.70
C GLY A 35 -15.51 -21.75 24.57
N ASN A 36 -14.62 -21.32 25.46
CA ASN A 36 -13.92 -20.05 25.31
C ASN A 36 -12.60 -20.31 24.59
N HIS A 37 -12.32 -19.48 23.59
CA HIS A 37 -11.15 -19.57 22.74
C HIS A 37 -10.48 -18.21 22.62
N THR A 38 -9.21 -18.24 22.27
CA THR A 38 -8.40 -17.06 21.96
C THR A 38 -7.95 -17.13 20.52
N VAL A 39 -8.18 -16.05 19.78
CA VAL A 39 -7.78 -15.90 18.38
C VAL A 39 -6.75 -14.80 18.30
N GLU A 40 -5.60 -15.11 17.72
CA GLU A 40 -4.50 -14.18 17.48
C GLU A 40 -4.28 -14.03 15.98
N LEU A 41 -4.13 -12.78 15.53
CA LEU A 41 -3.68 -12.45 14.19
C LEU A 41 -2.21 -12.01 14.24
N ALA A 42 -1.36 -12.58 13.39
CA ALA A 42 0.08 -12.35 13.36
C ALA A 42 0.62 -12.28 11.91
N GLU A 43 1.95 -12.19 11.77
CA GLU A 43 2.67 -12.15 10.49
C GLU A 43 2.17 -11.05 9.54
N MET A 44 2.09 -9.81 10.05
CA MET A 44 1.70 -8.64 9.24
C MET A 44 2.94 -7.92 8.69
N ALA A 45 2.81 -7.34 7.51
CA ALA A 45 3.80 -6.48 6.89
C ALA A 45 4.12 -5.26 7.77
N SER A 46 5.34 -4.73 7.63
CA SER A 46 5.85 -3.63 8.46
C SER A 46 5.09 -2.31 8.30
N ASN A 47 4.34 -2.15 7.20
CA ASN A 47 3.47 -0.99 6.97
C ASN A 47 2.07 -1.16 7.58
N CYS A 48 1.77 -2.31 8.17
CA CYS A 48 0.48 -2.64 8.78
C CYS A 48 0.53 -2.56 10.31
N THR A 49 -0.62 -2.18 10.88
CA THR A 49 -0.85 -2.18 12.33
C THR A 49 -2.26 -2.71 12.61
N ILE A 50 -2.41 -3.56 13.62
CA ILE A 50 -3.72 -4.01 14.09
C ILE A 50 -4.33 -2.92 14.97
N SER A 51 -5.52 -2.43 14.63
CA SER A 51 -6.23 -1.39 15.38
C SER A 51 -7.30 -1.94 16.33
N SER A 52 -7.67 -3.20 16.19
CA SER A 52 -8.49 -3.94 17.17
C SER A 52 -7.61 -4.58 18.26
N PRO A 53 -8.18 -4.98 19.41
CA PRO A 53 -7.47 -5.83 20.37
C PRO A 53 -6.91 -7.08 19.68
N ASN A 54 -5.71 -7.50 20.07
CA ASN A 54 -5.07 -8.72 19.61
C ASN A 54 -4.18 -9.25 20.75
N PRO A 55 -4.38 -10.49 21.24
CA PRO A 55 -5.40 -11.46 20.80
C PRO A 55 -6.84 -11.06 21.21
N GLN A 56 -7.84 -11.68 20.57
CA GLN A 56 -9.27 -11.56 20.92
C GLN A 56 -9.82 -12.83 21.53
N GLY A 57 -10.66 -12.68 22.57
CA GLY A 57 -11.41 -13.79 23.14
C GLY A 57 -12.76 -13.98 22.44
N VAL A 58 -13.15 -15.24 22.22
CA VAL A 58 -14.46 -15.60 21.64
C VAL A 58 -15.07 -16.79 22.36
N ARG A 59 -16.40 -16.81 22.46
CA ARG A 59 -17.14 -17.95 23.02
C ARG A 59 -17.95 -18.64 21.92
N VAL A 60 -17.72 -19.93 21.76
CA VAL A 60 -18.43 -20.80 20.81
C VAL A 60 -19.51 -21.56 21.57
N THR A 61 -20.76 -21.41 21.13
CA THR A 61 -21.91 -22.15 21.65
C THR A 61 -22.20 -23.33 20.71
N ALA A 62 -22.59 -24.48 21.27
CA ALA A 62 -22.93 -25.65 20.46
C ALA A 62 -24.07 -25.35 19.47
N GLY A 63 -23.82 -25.62 18.18
CA GLY A 63 -24.79 -25.38 17.10
C GLY A 63 -24.85 -23.93 16.58
N GLU A 64 -24.02 -23.03 17.11
CA GLU A 64 -23.94 -21.64 16.68
C GLU A 64 -22.57 -21.32 16.07
N THR A 65 -22.52 -20.33 15.18
CA THR A 65 -21.27 -19.77 14.64
C THR A 65 -20.87 -18.55 15.46
N ALA A 66 -19.69 -18.57 16.06
CA ALA A 66 -19.09 -17.39 16.66
C ALA A 66 -18.23 -16.63 15.63
N THR A 67 -18.25 -15.31 15.68
CA THR A 67 -17.53 -14.44 14.74
C THR A 67 -16.55 -13.55 15.49
N VAL A 68 -15.33 -13.46 14.98
CA VAL A 68 -14.28 -12.55 15.44
C VAL A 68 -13.86 -11.69 14.25
N SER A 69 -13.64 -10.40 14.47
CA SER A 69 -13.18 -9.48 13.43
C SER A 69 -11.93 -8.74 13.86
N PHE A 70 -10.93 -8.70 12.98
CA PHE A 70 -9.73 -7.91 13.15
C PHE A 70 -9.74 -6.73 12.20
N ALA A 71 -9.41 -5.55 12.73
CA ALA A 71 -9.21 -4.36 11.93
C ALA A 71 -7.71 -4.13 11.76
N VAL A 72 -7.24 -4.13 10.51
CA VAL A 72 -5.83 -3.89 10.16
C VAL A 72 -5.71 -2.64 9.31
N ALA A 73 -4.86 -1.72 9.73
CA ALA A 73 -4.55 -0.49 9.04
C ALA A 73 -3.13 -0.54 8.47
N CYS A 74 -3.05 -0.69 7.14
CA CYS A 74 -1.80 -0.62 6.39
C CYS A 74 -1.62 0.72 5.71
N GLY A 75 -0.48 1.37 5.95
CA GLY A 75 -0.08 2.65 5.37
C GLY A 75 0.60 2.51 4.01
N ALA A 76 0.60 3.57 3.22
CA ALA A 76 1.30 3.60 1.93
C ALA A 76 2.82 3.62 2.17
N THR A 77 3.54 2.76 1.46
CA THR A 77 5.01 2.72 1.45
C THR A 77 5.61 3.51 0.31
N THR A 78 4.79 3.99 -0.62
CA THR A 78 5.21 4.85 -1.73
C THR A 78 4.18 5.92 -2.04
N GLY A 79 4.62 7.00 -2.68
CA GLY A 79 3.80 8.10 -3.18
C GLY A 79 3.95 8.30 -4.69
N GLY A 80 3.32 9.37 -5.18
CA GLY A 80 3.46 9.82 -6.55
C GLY A 80 3.68 11.32 -6.64
N LEU A 81 4.35 11.76 -7.70
CA LEU A 81 4.63 13.16 -8.01
C LEU A 81 4.02 13.49 -9.37
N SER A 82 3.16 14.51 -9.40
CA SER A 82 2.66 15.09 -10.66
C SER A 82 3.54 16.28 -11.04
N ILE A 83 4.08 16.24 -12.25
CA ILE A 83 4.94 17.28 -12.82
C ILE A 83 4.19 17.88 -14.00
N ILE A 84 4.04 19.21 -14.00
CA ILE A 84 3.37 19.96 -15.06
C ILE A 84 4.38 20.96 -15.60
N ALA A 85 4.65 20.90 -16.90
CA ALA A 85 5.41 21.93 -17.58
C ALA A 85 4.43 22.97 -18.13
N ALA A 86 4.74 24.26 -17.97
CA ALA A 86 4.05 25.34 -18.65
C ALA A 86 5.10 26.18 -19.38
N THR A 87 5.07 26.15 -20.71
CA THR A 87 6.06 26.79 -21.57
C THR A 87 5.43 27.97 -22.27
N THR A 88 6.11 29.12 -22.22
CA THR A 88 5.64 30.36 -22.84
C THR A 88 6.74 30.92 -23.74
N GLY A 89 6.37 31.70 -24.74
CA GLY A 89 7.30 32.30 -25.69
C GLY A 89 6.92 32.02 -27.15
N PRO A 90 7.61 32.67 -28.11
CA PRO A 90 7.27 32.59 -29.54
C PRO A 90 7.64 31.26 -30.19
N SER A 91 8.58 30.50 -29.63
CA SER A 91 9.00 29.18 -30.13
C SER A 91 9.09 28.19 -28.98
N PRO A 92 7.96 27.57 -28.56
CA PRO A 92 8.00 26.48 -27.59
C PRO A 92 8.79 25.30 -28.16
N ASP A 93 9.60 24.69 -27.31
CA ASP A 93 10.47 23.55 -27.63
C ASP A 93 9.66 22.36 -28.17
N PRO A 94 9.74 21.99 -29.45
CA PRO A 94 8.89 20.94 -30.02
C PRO A 94 9.11 19.54 -29.44
N ASP A 95 10.30 19.25 -28.91
CA ASP A 95 10.64 17.93 -28.36
C ASP A 95 10.49 17.84 -26.83
N GLY A 96 10.44 19.00 -26.16
CA GLY A 96 9.97 19.15 -24.79
C GLY A 96 11.10 19.14 -23.76
N TYR A 97 10.92 18.39 -22.67
CA TYR A 97 11.87 18.36 -21.56
C TYR A 97 12.21 16.92 -21.18
N ALA A 98 13.45 16.65 -20.81
CA ALA A 98 13.81 15.43 -20.11
C ALA A 98 13.70 15.64 -18.59
N ILE A 99 13.01 14.71 -17.90
CA ILE A 99 12.85 14.71 -16.45
C ILE A 99 13.89 13.80 -15.82
N SER A 100 14.54 14.27 -14.76
CA SER A 100 15.27 13.41 -13.83
C SER A 100 14.74 13.55 -12.41
N ILE A 101 14.73 12.44 -11.66
CA ILE A 101 14.44 12.43 -10.22
C ILE A 101 15.61 11.73 -9.54
N ASP A 102 16.24 12.42 -8.60
CA ASP A 102 17.46 12.00 -7.90
C ASP A 102 18.60 11.61 -8.86
N GLY A 103 18.69 12.33 -9.99
CA GLY A 103 19.67 12.08 -11.04
C GLY A 103 19.33 10.90 -11.98
N ALA A 104 18.25 10.15 -11.73
CA ALA A 104 17.79 9.11 -12.63
C ALA A 104 16.80 9.66 -13.67
N ASP A 105 17.05 9.38 -14.96
CA ASP A 105 16.16 9.75 -16.06
C ASP A 105 14.78 9.08 -15.91
N ARG A 106 13.74 9.86 -16.13
CA ARG A 106 12.32 9.45 -16.06
C ARG A 106 11.60 9.63 -17.39
N GLY A 107 12.34 9.95 -18.44
CA GLY A 107 11.82 10.14 -19.78
C GLY A 107 11.39 11.56 -20.08
N ALA A 108 10.72 11.73 -21.22
CA ALA A 108 10.34 13.03 -21.74
C ALA A 108 9.00 13.53 -21.17
N LEU A 109 8.89 14.85 -21.06
CA LEU A 109 7.69 15.60 -20.77
C LEU A 109 7.47 16.60 -21.90
N GLY A 110 6.32 16.47 -22.56
CA GLY A 110 5.94 17.42 -23.61
C GLY A 110 5.72 18.84 -23.06
N VAL A 111 5.75 19.80 -23.98
CA VAL A 111 5.39 21.19 -23.71
C VAL A 111 3.96 21.28 -23.21
N ASN A 112 3.72 22.08 -22.18
CA ASN A 112 2.37 22.28 -21.62
C ASN A 112 1.68 20.96 -21.20
N ALA A 113 2.47 19.91 -20.93
CA ALA A 113 1.99 18.60 -20.59
C ALA A 113 2.16 18.31 -19.09
N ALA A 114 1.51 17.24 -18.65
CA ALA A 114 1.63 16.70 -17.31
C ALA A 114 2.07 15.23 -17.37
N VAL A 115 2.92 14.82 -16.42
CA VAL A 115 3.27 13.43 -16.18
C VAL A 115 3.19 13.11 -14.70
N THR A 116 2.74 11.90 -14.38
CA THR A 116 2.74 11.39 -13.01
C THR A 116 3.82 10.32 -12.87
N ILE A 117 4.75 10.53 -11.95
CA ILE A 117 5.73 9.52 -11.54
C ILE A 117 5.21 8.84 -10.27
N SER A 118 4.96 7.55 -10.35
CA SER A 118 4.45 6.74 -9.24
C SER A 118 5.57 5.96 -8.55
N ARG A 119 5.24 5.37 -7.39
CA ARG A 119 6.12 4.47 -6.61
C ARG A 119 7.40 5.14 -6.12
N LEU A 120 7.32 6.42 -5.76
CA LEU A 120 8.42 7.12 -5.11
C LEU A 120 8.44 6.77 -3.62
N VAL A 121 9.62 6.45 -3.09
CA VAL A 121 9.78 6.20 -1.66
C VAL A 121 9.48 7.48 -0.85
N PRO A 122 8.98 7.40 0.39
CA PRO A 122 8.76 8.58 1.21
C PRO A 122 10.07 9.32 1.48
N GLY A 123 10.08 10.63 1.23
CA GLY A 123 11.24 11.47 1.46
C GLY A 123 11.30 12.69 0.56
N SER A 124 12.40 13.43 0.67
CA SER A 124 12.73 14.51 -0.25
C SER A 124 13.36 13.94 -1.51
N HIS A 125 12.93 14.45 -2.66
CA HIS A 125 13.47 14.10 -3.98
C HIS A 125 13.96 15.36 -4.69
N ALA A 126 15.07 15.23 -5.41
CA ALA A 126 15.59 16.29 -6.26
C ALA A 126 15.04 16.13 -7.69
N LEU A 127 14.26 17.10 -8.15
CA LEU A 127 13.76 17.16 -9.51
C LEU A 127 14.73 17.93 -10.40
N GLY A 128 15.08 17.36 -11.55
CA GLY A 128 15.79 18.04 -12.62
C GLY A 128 14.97 18.07 -13.90
N LEU A 129 15.02 19.20 -14.61
CA LEU A 129 14.53 19.35 -15.97
C LEU A 129 15.72 19.75 -16.86
N SER A 130 15.84 19.09 -18.00
CA SER A 130 16.89 19.35 -18.99
C SER A 130 16.34 19.23 -20.40
N GLY A 131 17.18 19.43 -21.41
CA GLY A 131 16.76 19.37 -22.81
C GLY A 131 16.19 20.67 -23.35
N VAL A 132 16.18 21.76 -22.57
CA VAL A 132 15.71 23.06 -23.02
C VAL A 132 16.50 23.52 -24.26
N GLU A 133 15.82 23.65 -25.40
CA GLU A 133 16.43 24.20 -26.60
C GLU A 133 16.75 25.70 -26.39
N PRO A 134 17.98 26.16 -26.69
CA PRO A 134 18.29 27.59 -26.69
C PRO A 134 17.46 28.29 -27.75
N GLY A 135 16.67 29.31 -27.37
CA GLY A 135 15.91 30.10 -28.34
C GLY A 135 16.85 30.81 -29.32
N TRP A 136 16.63 30.62 -30.63
CA TRP A 136 17.27 31.37 -31.71
C TRP A 136 16.27 32.34 -32.33
#